data_AF-A0A4R2NBZ1-F1
#
_entry.id   AF-A0A4R2NBZ1-F1
#
_cell.length_a   1.000
_cell.length_b   1.000
_cell.length_c   1.000
_cell.angle_alpha   90.00
_cell.angle_beta   90.00
_cell.angle_gamma   90.00
#
_symmetry.space_group_name_H-M   'P 1'
#
loop_
_entity.id
_entity.type
_entity.pdbx_description
1 polymer ?
#
loop_
_entity_poly.entity_id
_entity_poly.type
_entity_poly.pdbx_seq_one_letter_code
_entity_poly.pdbx_strand_id
1 'polypeptide(L)'
;MLTYGIVDSKLDKVKPLDEELVCEKIEDTVRGFGLTMAQKTTLSTKKGCSHWHFKKGKEKGVLEVTYWPKRHALWLDIHDNRRVDWNVAVIGDLAAAFAGYFGGRVEISS
;
A
#
# COMPACT_ATOMS: atom_id res chain seq x y z
N MET A 1 -14.25 5.96 -4.67
CA MET A 1 -13.17 5.19 -4.03
C MET A 1 -11.87 5.86 -4.42
N LEU A 2 -11.04 6.26 -3.46
CA LEU A 2 -9.79 6.96 -3.77
C LEU A 2 -8.65 5.95 -3.85
N THR A 3 -7.99 5.86 -5.01
CA THR A 3 -6.91 4.91 -5.30
C THR A 3 -5.66 5.63 -5.76
N TYR A 4 -4.53 5.29 -5.15
CA TYR A 4 -3.19 5.73 -5.52
C TYR A 4 -2.40 4.52 -5.99
N GLY A 5 -2.08 4.45 -7.28
CA GLY A 5 -1.25 3.40 -7.86
C GLY A 5 0.20 3.85 -8.02
N ILE A 6 1.15 2.97 -7.73
CA ILE A 6 2.55 3.20 -8.09
C ILE A 6 2.80 2.54 -9.44
N VAL A 7 3.00 3.36 -10.48
CA VAL A 7 3.25 2.93 -11.87
C VAL A 7 4.68 3.26 -12.29
N ASP A 8 5.17 2.62 -13.37
CA ASP A 8 6.56 2.75 -13.86
C ASP A 8 7.62 2.44 -12.79
N SER A 9 7.27 1.58 -11.83
CA SER A 9 8.14 1.22 -10.72
C SER A 9 9.19 0.19 -11.12
N LYS A 10 10.31 0.15 -10.40
CA LYS A 10 11.33 -0.90 -10.55
C LYS A 10 10.89 -2.24 -9.94
N LEU A 11 9.61 -2.37 -9.57
CA LEU A 11 9.07 -3.62 -9.07
C LEU A 11 9.24 -4.75 -10.12
N ASP A 12 9.36 -4.41 -11.42
CA ASP A 12 9.67 -5.34 -12.52
C ASP A 12 11.03 -6.04 -12.38
N LYS A 13 11.96 -5.46 -11.61
CA LYS A 13 13.31 -5.98 -11.38
C LYS A 13 13.48 -6.68 -10.03
N VAL A 14 12.43 -6.72 -9.21
CA VAL A 14 12.44 -7.40 -7.91
C VAL A 14 12.49 -8.90 -8.15
N LYS A 15 13.53 -9.57 -7.63
CA LYS A 15 13.63 -11.03 -7.73
C LYS A 15 12.62 -11.68 -6.76
N PRO A 16 12.20 -12.93 -6.99
CA PRO A 16 11.26 -13.63 -6.10
C PRO A 16 11.71 -13.69 -4.63
N LEU A 17 13.03 -13.70 -4.37
CA LEU A 17 13.62 -13.68 -3.03
C LEU A 17 13.51 -12.32 -2.32
N ASP A 18 13.20 -11.25 -3.05
CA ASP A 18 13.07 -9.89 -2.53
C ASP A 18 11.60 -9.53 -2.23
N GLU A 19 10.63 -10.41 -2.52
CA GLU A 19 9.20 -10.16 -2.26
C GLU A 19 8.90 -9.99 -0.76
N GLU A 20 9.59 -10.76 0.09
CA GLU A 20 9.48 -10.65 1.54
C GLU A 20 10.05 -9.31 2.03
N LEU A 21 11.19 -8.88 1.48
CA LEU A 21 11.79 -7.57 1.77
C LEU A 21 10.88 -6.41 1.34
N VAL A 22 10.15 -6.54 0.24
CA VAL A 22 9.14 -5.54 -0.17
C VAL A 22 8.00 -5.48 0.84
N CYS A 23 7.50 -6.61 1.30
CA CYS A 23 6.46 -6.67 2.32
C CYS A 23 6.92 -6.03 3.64
N GLU A 24 8.12 -6.37 4.11
CA GLU A 24 8.71 -5.77 5.31
C GLU A 24 8.88 -4.27 5.14
N LYS A 25 9.33 -3.80 3.97
CA LYS A 25 9.50 -2.38 3.69
C LYS A 25 8.18 -1.63 3.67
N ILE A 26 7.11 -2.25 3.15
CA ILE A 26 5.76 -1.69 3.21
C ILE A 26 5.32 -1.53 4.66
N GLU A 27 5.47 -2.58 5.46
CA GLU A 27 5.07 -2.57 6.87
C GLU A 27 5.86 -1.55 7.71
N ASP A 28 7.18 -1.46 7.49
CA ASP A 28 8.08 -0.49 8.13
C ASP A 28 7.72 0.95 7.77
N THR A 29 7.53 1.22 6.47
CA THR A 29 7.17 2.56 5.98
C THR A 29 5.86 2.99 6.63
N VAL A 30 4.84 2.14 6.60
CA VAL A 30 3.51 2.46 7.15
C VAL A 30 3.56 2.69 8.67
N ARG A 31 4.38 1.93 9.41
CA ARG A 31 4.65 2.18 10.83
C ARG A 31 5.30 3.54 11.08
N GLY A 32 6.21 3.97 10.20
CA GLY A 32 6.82 5.30 10.24
C GLY A 32 5.81 6.44 10.14
N PHE A 33 4.67 6.22 9.49
CA PHE A 33 3.54 7.14 9.42
C PHE A 33 2.58 7.06 10.63
N GLY A 34 2.93 6.30 11.67
CA GLY A 34 2.10 6.12 12.86
C GLY A 34 0.86 5.25 12.65
N LEU A 35 0.82 4.49 11.55
CA LEU A 35 -0.27 3.58 11.25
C LEU A 35 0.04 2.18 11.76
N THR A 36 -1.01 1.46 12.17
CA THR A 36 -0.94 0.10 12.68
C THR A 36 -1.63 -0.86 11.73
N MET A 37 -0.99 -2.00 11.46
CA MET A 37 -1.57 -3.10 10.70
C MET A 37 -2.68 -3.76 11.51
N ALA A 38 -3.93 -3.58 11.08
CA ALA A 38 -5.09 -4.22 11.71
C ALA A 38 -5.34 -5.62 11.14
N GLN A 39 -5.04 -5.82 9.85
CA GLN A 39 -5.24 -7.09 9.16
C GLN A 39 -4.24 -7.21 8.02
N LYS A 40 -3.72 -8.41 7.82
CA LYS A 40 -2.97 -8.82 6.62
C LYS A 40 -3.68 -10.04 6.06
N THR A 41 -4.05 -9.96 4.79
CA THR A 41 -4.65 -11.07 4.06
C THR A 41 -3.81 -11.39 2.85
N THR A 42 -3.76 -12.67 2.53
CA THR A 42 -3.26 -13.15 1.25
C THR A 42 -4.51 -13.45 0.43
N LEU A 43 -4.70 -12.75 -0.69
CA LEU A 43 -5.89 -12.98 -1.52
C LEU A 43 -5.83 -14.40 -2.11
N SER A 44 -6.65 -15.30 -1.59
CA SER A 44 -6.70 -16.72 -1.97
C SER A 44 -6.98 -16.94 -3.47
N THR A 45 -7.63 -15.98 -4.13
CA THR A 45 -7.92 -15.96 -5.57
C THR A 45 -6.75 -15.48 -6.44
N LYS A 46 -5.68 -14.95 -5.85
CA LYS A 46 -4.48 -14.46 -6.54
C LYS A 46 -3.22 -14.91 -5.79
N LYS A 47 -2.77 -16.14 -6.01
CA LYS A 47 -1.52 -16.69 -5.43
C LYS A 47 -0.38 -15.67 -5.50
N GLY A 48 0.07 -15.18 -4.34
CA GLY A 48 1.19 -14.25 -4.16
C GLY A 48 0.83 -12.78 -3.93
N CYS A 49 -0.44 -12.38 -3.89
CA CYS A 49 -0.83 -10.99 -3.60
C CYS A 49 -0.96 -10.77 -2.08
N SER A 50 -0.30 -9.74 -1.56
CA SER A 50 -0.43 -9.31 -0.17
C SER A 50 -1.33 -8.08 -0.09
N HIS A 51 -2.28 -8.12 0.84
CA HIS A 51 -3.24 -7.05 1.07
C HIS A 51 -3.32 -6.72 2.55
N TRP A 52 -3.07 -5.46 2.88
CA TRP A 52 -3.03 -4.96 4.26
C TRP A 52 -4.14 -3.95 4.50
N HIS A 53 -4.74 -4.03 5.69
CA HIS A 53 -5.60 -3.00 6.24
C HIS A 53 -4.88 -2.28 7.37
N PHE A 54 -4.66 -0.98 7.19
CA PHE A 54 -4.02 -0.11 8.17
C PHE A 54 -5.02 0.84 8.82
N LYS A 55 -4.79 1.12 10.10
CA LYS A 55 -5.60 2.02 10.93
C LYS A 55 -4.70 2.95 11.72
N LYS A 56 -5.23 4.09 12.15
CA LYS A 56 -4.57 5.01 13.07
C LYS A 56 -5.13 4.85 14.49
N GLY A 57 -4.43 4.10 15.34
CA GLY A 57 -4.88 3.83 16.71
C GLY A 57 -6.32 3.27 16.77
N LYS A 58 -7.20 3.96 17.50
CA LYS A 58 -8.64 3.64 17.61
C LYS A 58 -9.52 4.51 16.72
N GLU A 59 -8.94 5.33 15.84
CA GLU A 59 -9.69 6.21 14.95
C GLU A 59 -10.49 5.41 13.92
N LYS A 60 -11.64 5.96 13.50
CA LYS A 60 -12.41 5.41 12.38
C LYS A 60 -11.61 5.58 11.09
N GLY A 61 -11.85 4.72 10.12
CA GLY A 61 -11.19 4.75 8.82
C GLY A 61 -10.21 3.59 8.64
N VAL A 62 -9.97 3.26 7.38
CA VAL A 62 -9.01 2.23 6.96
C VAL A 62 -8.27 2.76 5.74
N LEU A 63 -6.97 2.53 5.71
CA LEU A 63 -6.15 2.66 4.52
C LEU A 63 -5.76 1.25 4.08
N GLU A 64 -6.06 0.89 2.85
CA GLU A 64 -5.73 -0.41 2.31
C GLU A 64 -4.49 -0.29 1.44
N VAL A 65 -3.61 -1.29 1.49
CA VAL A 65 -2.44 -1.37 0.62
C VAL A 65 -2.44 -2.75 -0.01
N THR A 66 -2.25 -2.80 -1.32
CA THR A 66 -2.24 -4.03 -2.10
C THR A 66 -0.94 -4.13 -2.87
N TYR A 67 -0.10 -5.11 -2.51
CA TYR A 67 1.09 -5.46 -3.28
C TYR A 67 0.82 -6.70 -4.12
N TRP A 68 1.03 -6.57 -5.43
CA TRP A 68 0.92 -7.67 -6.37
C TRP A 68 2.25 -7.89 -7.12
N PRO A 69 3.10 -8.82 -6.65
CA PRO A 69 4.44 -9.04 -7.21
C PRO A 69 4.37 -9.44 -8.68
N LYS A 70 3.45 -10.36 -9.06
CA LYS A 70 3.29 -10.78 -10.47
C LYS A 70 2.91 -9.67 -11.45
N ARG A 71 2.32 -8.58 -10.96
CA ARG A 71 1.99 -7.40 -11.78
C ARG A 71 2.95 -6.25 -11.55
N HIS A 72 3.93 -6.42 -10.69
CA HIS A 72 4.88 -5.39 -10.30
C HIS A 72 4.16 -4.10 -9.89
N ALA A 73 3.07 -4.26 -9.14
CA ALA A 73 2.14 -3.18 -8.86
C ALA A 73 1.87 -3.08 -7.37
N LEU A 74 1.76 -1.82 -6.92
CA LEU A 74 1.40 -1.45 -5.56
C LEU A 74 0.28 -0.42 -5.63
N TRP A 75 -0.79 -0.66 -4.89
CA TRP A 75 -1.93 0.25 -4.79
C TRP A 75 -2.20 0.60 -3.34
N LEU A 76 -2.70 1.81 -3.13
CA LEU A 76 -3.22 2.30 -1.88
C LEU A 76 -4.66 2.72 -2.12
N ASP A 77 -5.57 2.24 -1.30
CA ASP A 77 -7.00 2.41 -1.51
C ASP A 77 -7.69 2.91 -0.24
N ILE A 78 -8.65 3.82 -0.43
CA ILE A 78 -9.60 4.24 0.60
C ILE A 78 -11.00 4.06 0.03
N HIS A 79 -11.72 3.08 0.57
CA HIS A 79 -13.15 2.93 0.28
C HIS A 79 -13.94 4.13 0.80
N ASP A 80 -14.95 4.57 0.04
CA ASP A 80 -15.72 5.79 0.35
C ASP A 80 -16.40 5.72 1.72
N ASN A 81 -16.88 4.53 2.12
CA ASN A 81 -17.48 4.29 3.44
C ASN A 81 -16.46 4.23 4.60
N ARG A 82 -15.16 4.30 4.31
CA ARG A 82 -14.05 4.28 5.28
C ARG A 82 -13.16 5.52 5.14
N ARG A 83 -13.54 6.49 4.31
CA ARG A 83 -12.82 7.74 4.09
C ARG A 83 -12.99 8.68 5.28
N VAL A 84 -11.88 9.19 5.79
CA VAL A 84 -11.80 10.09 6.95
C VAL A 84 -10.61 11.04 6.79
N ASP A 85 -10.56 12.11 7.58
CA ASP A 85 -9.55 13.17 7.38
C ASP A 85 -8.11 12.65 7.45
N TRP A 86 -7.81 11.76 8.40
CA TRP A 86 -6.43 11.27 8.56
C TRP A 86 -5.96 10.41 7.38
N ASN A 87 -6.81 9.56 6.80
CA ASN A 87 -6.38 8.68 5.71
C ASN A 87 -6.23 9.43 4.39
N VAL A 88 -7.09 10.41 4.14
CA VAL A 88 -6.97 11.34 3.01
C VAL A 88 -5.71 12.19 3.13
N ALA A 89 -5.38 12.65 4.34
CA ALA A 89 -4.17 13.46 4.57
C ALA A 89 -2.88 12.66 4.36
N VAL A 90 -2.86 11.36 4.70
CA VAL A 90 -1.62 10.55 4.67
C VAL A 90 -1.38 9.80 3.35
N ILE A 91 -2.44 9.46 2.59
CA ILE A 91 -2.31 8.56 1.44
C ILE A 91 -1.35 9.10 0.37
N GLY A 92 -1.34 10.43 0.16
CA GLY A 92 -0.44 11.08 -0.79
C GLY A 92 1.02 10.96 -0.42
N ASP A 93 1.37 11.32 0.83
CA ASP A 93 2.75 11.24 1.33
C ASP A 93 3.25 9.80 1.39
N LEU A 94 2.37 8.86 1.78
CA LEU A 94 2.71 7.45 1.82
C LEU A 94 2.93 6.88 0.40
N ALA A 95 2.08 7.23 -0.56
CA ALA A 95 2.27 6.84 -1.96
C ALA A 95 3.56 7.42 -2.54
N ALA A 96 3.90 8.68 -2.23
CA ALA A 96 5.14 9.30 -2.63
C ALA A 96 6.37 8.60 -2.02
N ALA A 97 6.31 8.21 -0.74
CA ALA A 97 7.36 7.43 -0.10
C ALA A 97 7.58 6.09 -0.82
N PHE A 98 6.50 5.38 -1.16
CA PHE A 98 6.59 4.13 -1.90
C PHE A 98 7.16 4.30 -3.31
N ALA A 99 6.75 5.34 -4.05
CA ALA A 99 7.34 5.66 -5.34
C ALA A 99 8.85 5.97 -5.21
N GLY A 100 9.27 6.63 -4.13
CA GLY A 100 10.68 6.87 -3.82
C GLY A 100 11.47 5.58 -3.57
N TYR A 101 10.91 4.65 -2.79
CA TYR A 101 11.58 3.39 -2.45
C TYR A 101 11.63 2.39 -3.60
N PHE A 102 10.51 2.20 -4.29
CA PHE A 102 10.40 1.19 -5.34
C PHE A 102 10.71 1.74 -6.72
N GLY A 103 10.99 3.04 -6.83
CA GLY A 103 10.99 3.76 -8.11
C GLY A 103 9.57 3.87 -8.66
N GLY A 104 9.35 4.83 -9.55
CA GLY A 104 8.07 5.02 -10.24
C GLY A 104 7.39 6.34 -9.91
N ARG A 105 6.15 6.46 -10.35
CA ARG A 105 5.31 7.65 -10.16
C ARG A 105 3.96 7.26 -9.57
N VAL A 106 3.39 8.20 -8.82
CA VAL A 106 2.06 8.05 -8.24
C VAL A 106 1.02 8.43 -9.30
N GLU A 107 0.09 7.51 -9.57
CA GLU A 107 -1.11 7.76 -10.37
C GLU A 107 -2.33 7.77 -9.47
N ILE A 108 -3.15 8.81 -9.58
CA ILE A 108 -4.32 9.03 -8.73
C ILE A 108 -5.58 8.75 -9.56
N SER A 109 -6.48 7.95 -9.01
CA SER A 109 -7.81 7.67 -9.57
C SER A 109 -8.85 7.79 -8.45
N SER A 110 -10.01 8.38 -8.75
CA SER A 110 -11.03 8.75 -7.75
C SER A 110 -12.44 8.50 -8.26
#